data_AF-A0A9P8BM76-F1
#
_entry.id   AF-A0A9P8BM76-F1
#
_cell.length_a   1.000
_cell.length_b   1.000
_cell.length_c   1.000
_cell.angle_alpha   90.00
_cell.angle_beta   90.00
_cell.angle_gamma   90.00
#
_symmetry.space_group_name_H-M   'P 1'
#
loop_
_entity.id
_entity.type
_entity.pdbx_description
1 polymer ?
#
loop_
_entity_poly.entity_id
_entity_poly.type
_entity_poly.pdbx_seq_one_letter_code
_entity_poly.pdbx_strand_id
1 'polypeptide(L)'
;MWVTRVQLYDVFVELWLGVNRRRLQDSNLSQDDRRIFNDLLGAGFVSMGTGYAMRLALAIFERQNGNPIVQYTHLNDHDTWKAEFFGIDPNVRLLQESCPLTRAGNRFRFLHRSMLEYFFSRVVYNPVRTDDGSTTETETPSSTTHELDPSNPLFRRNWPIEPSIIQFLCDRVKLDSTFNQKLLSAANLPKTDTAVTTTTAAFNAITILVKAGIRFNGADLQGIKVPGADLSYGQFDSTQLQGADLMGVDLSRS
;
A
#
# COMPACT_ATOMS: atom_id res chain seq x y z
N MET A 1 3.18 2.70 -25.85
CA MET A 1 3.05 3.04 -24.41
C MET A 1 3.46 1.79 -23.64
N TRP A 2 4.54 1.85 -22.86
CA TRP A 2 5.02 0.68 -22.10
C TRP A 2 4.15 0.55 -20.84
N VAL A 3 3.55 -0.62 -20.61
CA VAL A 3 2.75 -0.90 -19.41
C VAL A 3 3.71 -1.10 -18.24
N THR A 4 3.50 -0.37 -17.14
CA THR A 4 4.34 -0.50 -15.94
C THR A 4 3.99 -1.75 -15.13
N ARG A 5 4.88 -2.15 -14.21
CA ARG A 5 4.64 -3.33 -13.37
C ARG A 5 3.39 -3.14 -12.52
N VAL A 6 3.19 -1.95 -11.94
CA VAL A 6 2.01 -1.69 -11.11
C VAL A 6 0.69 -1.79 -11.90
N GLN A 7 0.67 -1.33 -13.17
CA GLN A 7 -0.52 -1.43 -14.03
C GLN A 7 -0.88 -2.88 -14.36
N LEU A 8 0.12 -3.75 -14.57
CA LEU A 8 -0.12 -5.18 -14.77
C LEU A 8 -0.77 -5.83 -13.55
N TYR A 9 -0.36 -5.44 -12.35
CA TYR A 9 -0.93 -5.97 -11.12
C TYR A 9 -2.33 -5.43 -10.86
N ASP A 10 -2.59 -4.16 -11.19
CA ASP A 10 -3.94 -3.57 -11.13
C ASP A 10 -4.93 -4.37 -11.98
N VAL A 11 -4.57 -4.61 -13.24
CA VAL A 11 -5.39 -5.38 -14.17
C VAL A 11 -5.53 -6.83 -13.70
N PHE A 12 -4.44 -7.45 -13.26
CA PHE A 12 -4.47 -8.83 -12.78
C PHE A 12 -5.42 -9.01 -11.59
N VAL A 13 -5.33 -8.16 -10.57
CA VAL A 13 -6.16 -8.26 -9.36
C VAL A 13 -7.62 -8.00 -9.67
N GLU A 14 -7.90 -7.00 -10.51
CA GLU A 14 -9.27 -6.70 -10.96
C GLU A 14 -9.89 -7.86 -11.71
N LEU A 15 -9.16 -8.46 -12.67
CA LEU A 15 -9.62 -9.64 -13.40
C LEU A 15 -9.79 -10.85 -12.48
N TRP A 16 -8.85 -11.10 -11.57
CA TRP A 16 -8.91 -12.20 -10.61
C TRP A 16 -10.18 -12.13 -9.75
N LEU A 17 -10.45 -10.97 -9.16
CA LEU A 17 -11.64 -10.75 -8.34
C LEU A 17 -12.92 -10.77 -9.18
N GLY A 18 -12.89 -10.23 -10.40
CA GLY A 18 -14.03 -10.27 -11.32
C GLY A 18 -14.38 -11.70 -11.79
N VAL A 19 -13.40 -12.57 -11.97
CA VAL A 19 -13.61 -14.00 -12.25
C VAL A 19 -14.20 -14.71 -11.03
N ASN A 20 -13.66 -14.47 -9.84
CA ASN A 20 -14.19 -15.07 -8.61
C ASN A 20 -15.62 -14.61 -8.30
N ARG A 21 -15.93 -13.33 -8.54
CA ARG A 21 -17.30 -12.80 -8.44
C ARG A 21 -18.27 -13.59 -9.31
N ARG A 22 -17.95 -13.77 -10.59
CA ARG A 22 -18.78 -14.54 -11.54
C ARG A 22 -18.91 -16.00 -11.11
N ARG A 23 -17.81 -16.63 -10.73
CA ARG A 23 -17.80 -18.01 -10.21
C ARG A 23 -18.75 -18.18 -9.01
N LEU A 24 -18.72 -17.24 -8.05
CA LEU A 24 -19.61 -17.29 -6.88
C LEU A 24 -21.07 -17.03 -7.26
N GLN A 25 -21.32 -16.11 -8.19
CA GLN A 25 -22.65 -15.82 -8.71
C GLN A 25 -23.31 -17.08 -9.31
N ASP A 26 -22.57 -17.82 -10.13
CA ASP A 26 -23.06 -19.02 -10.82
C ASP A 26 -23.03 -20.30 -9.94
N SER A 27 -22.34 -20.24 -8.80
CA SER A 27 -22.23 -21.39 -7.89
C SER A 27 -23.49 -21.62 -7.06
N ASN A 28 -23.68 -22.86 -6.59
CA ASN A 28 -24.79 -23.23 -5.71
C ASN A 28 -24.45 -22.95 -4.24
N LEU A 29 -24.52 -21.68 -3.84
CA LEU A 29 -24.26 -21.22 -2.47
C LEU A 29 -25.41 -21.59 -1.53
N SER A 30 -25.10 -21.78 -0.24
CA SER A 30 -26.13 -21.87 0.81
C SER A 30 -26.95 -20.56 0.88
N GLN A 31 -28.13 -20.59 1.50
CA GLN A 31 -28.96 -19.40 1.63
C GLN A 31 -28.24 -18.26 2.36
N ASP A 32 -27.51 -18.59 3.44
CA ASP A 32 -26.74 -17.61 4.22
C ASP A 32 -25.55 -17.06 3.41
N ASP A 33 -24.80 -17.92 2.72
CA ASP A 33 -23.69 -17.49 1.86
C ASP A 33 -24.17 -16.63 0.69
N ARG A 34 -25.36 -16.93 0.14
CA ARG A 34 -25.96 -16.12 -0.93
C ARG A 34 -26.34 -14.74 -0.43
N ARG A 35 -26.90 -14.62 0.77
CA ARG A 35 -27.22 -13.31 1.38
C ARG A 35 -25.95 -12.48 1.51
N ILE A 36 -24.92 -13.05 2.12
CA ILE A 36 -23.63 -12.38 2.32
C ILE A 36 -22.99 -11.98 0.98
N PHE A 37 -23.01 -12.88 0.00
CA PHE A 37 -22.51 -12.56 -1.33
C PHE A 37 -23.25 -11.37 -1.96
N ASN A 38 -24.57 -11.28 -1.80
CA ASN A 38 -25.36 -10.14 -2.28
C ASN A 38 -25.01 -8.85 -1.54
N ASP A 39 -24.77 -8.91 -0.22
CA ASP A 39 -24.31 -7.75 0.56
C ASP A 39 -22.94 -7.27 0.06
N LEU A 40 -22.02 -8.20 -0.23
CA LEU A 40 -20.71 -7.90 -0.83
C LEU A 40 -20.84 -7.33 -2.26
N LEU A 41 -21.82 -7.77 -3.05
CA LEU A 41 -22.10 -7.18 -4.36
C LEU A 41 -22.56 -5.72 -4.22
N GLY A 42 -23.49 -5.46 -3.28
CA GLY A 42 -23.99 -4.11 -2.99
C GLY A 42 -22.89 -3.15 -2.52
N ALA A 43 -21.92 -3.65 -1.75
CA ALA A 43 -20.76 -2.88 -1.29
C ALA A 43 -19.60 -2.80 -2.32
N GLY A 44 -19.75 -3.39 -3.51
CA GLY A 44 -18.69 -3.45 -4.51
C GLY A 44 -17.69 -4.58 -4.25
N PHE A 45 -18.01 -5.79 -4.70
CA PHE A 45 -17.25 -7.01 -4.43
C PHE A 45 -15.75 -6.92 -4.72
N VAL A 46 -15.36 -6.30 -5.84
CA VAL A 46 -13.94 -6.14 -6.22
C VAL A 46 -13.22 -5.19 -5.25
N SER A 47 -13.89 -4.11 -4.83
CA SER A 47 -13.36 -3.19 -3.83
C SER A 47 -13.20 -3.87 -2.48
N MET A 48 -14.21 -4.63 -2.04
CA MET A 48 -14.16 -5.39 -0.78
C MET A 48 -13.05 -6.45 -0.77
N GLY A 49 -12.93 -7.24 -1.84
CA GLY A 49 -11.86 -8.23 -1.98
C GLY A 49 -10.46 -7.61 -2.02
N THR A 50 -10.34 -6.47 -2.69
CA THR A 50 -9.12 -5.68 -2.71
C THR A 50 -8.77 -5.13 -1.32
N GLY A 51 -9.74 -4.54 -0.62
CA GLY A 51 -9.56 -3.99 0.72
C GLY A 51 -9.17 -5.07 1.74
N TYR A 52 -9.80 -6.26 1.64
CA TYR A 52 -9.39 -7.43 2.42
C TYR A 52 -7.92 -7.80 2.17
N ALA A 53 -7.48 -7.88 0.91
CA ALA A 53 -6.10 -8.22 0.57
C ALA A 53 -5.09 -7.17 1.05
N MET A 54 -5.45 -5.88 0.97
CA MET A 54 -4.67 -4.76 1.49
C MET A 54 -4.52 -4.82 3.02
N ARG A 55 -5.62 -5.04 3.76
CA ARG A 55 -5.57 -5.20 5.22
C ARG A 55 -4.74 -6.42 5.64
N LEU A 56 -4.87 -7.53 4.93
CA LEU A 56 -4.07 -8.73 5.19
C LEU A 56 -2.58 -8.47 4.95
N ALA A 57 -2.24 -7.79 3.85
CA ALA A 57 -0.85 -7.42 3.55
C ALA A 57 -0.26 -6.51 4.64
N LEU A 58 -1.02 -5.49 5.06
CA LEU A 58 -0.63 -4.61 6.16
C LEU A 58 -0.37 -5.42 7.45
N ALA A 59 -1.30 -6.29 7.84
CA ALA A 59 -1.16 -7.10 9.05
C ALA A 59 0.05 -8.05 8.99
N ILE A 60 0.36 -8.63 7.83
CA ILE A 60 1.56 -9.47 7.65
C ILE A 60 2.84 -8.66 7.88
N PHE A 61 2.94 -7.44 7.34
CA PHE A 61 4.11 -6.59 7.56
C PHE A 61 4.22 -6.11 9.01
N GLU A 62 3.11 -5.68 9.62
CA GLU A 62 3.10 -5.17 10.99
C GLU A 62 3.31 -6.24 12.07
N ARG A 63 2.71 -7.43 11.88
CA ARG A 63 2.61 -8.46 12.93
C ARG A 63 3.54 -9.64 12.71
N GLN A 64 4.12 -9.79 11.52
CA GLN A 64 5.02 -10.91 11.17
C GLN A 64 6.28 -10.44 10.42
N ASN A 65 6.62 -9.16 10.47
CA ASN A 65 7.79 -8.57 9.81
C ASN A 65 7.87 -8.92 8.31
N GLY A 66 6.72 -9.02 7.64
CA GLY A 66 6.65 -9.32 6.20
C GLY A 66 6.82 -10.79 5.84
N ASN A 67 6.87 -11.72 6.81
CA ASN A 67 6.91 -13.15 6.51
C ASN A 67 5.62 -13.57 5.77
N PRO A 68 5.71 -14.00 4.50
CA PRO A 68 4.53 -14.19 3.65
C PRO A 68 3.67 -15.40 4.02
N ILE A 69 4.15 -16.28 4.91
CA ILE A 69 3.44 -17.50 5.30
C ILE A 69 2.69 -17.26 6.61
N VAL A 70 1.37 -17.17 6.55
CA VAL A 70 0.50 -17.14 7.72
C VAL A 70 0.09 -18.56 8.08
N GLN A 71 0.49 -19.03 9.26
CA GLN A 71 -0.01 -20.30 9.80
C GLN A 71 -1.23 -20.04 10.68
N TYR A 72 -2.37 -20.64 10.36
CA TYR A 72 -3.62 -20.46 11.09
C TYR A 72 -4.36 -21.78 11.34
N THR A 73 -4.74 -22.00 12.59
CA THR A 73 -5.65 -23.05 13.04
C THR A 73 -6.68 -22.47 13.98
N HIS A 74 -7.97 -22.68 13.72
CA HIS A 74 -9.02 -22.05 14.50
C HIS A 74 -8.89 -22.34 16.02
N LEU A 75 -8.55 -23.57 16.39
CA LEU A 75 -8.37 -23.98 17.78
C LEU A 75 -7.31 -23.15 18.53
N ASN A 76 -6.18 -22.83 17.89
CA ASN A 76 -5.05 -22.17 18.56
C ASN A 76 -5.00 -20.66 18.30
N ASP A 77 -5.54 -20.20 17.19
CA ASP A 77 -5.34 -18.83 16.69
C ASP A 77 -6.61 -17.97 16.74
N HIS A 78 -7.73 -18.45 17.31
CA HIS A 78 -9.01 -17.72 17.34
C HIS A 78 -8.94 -16.34 18.02
N ASP A 79 -8.08 -16.17 19.02
CA ASP A 79 -7.89 -14.88 19.72
C ASP A 79 -6.77 -14.02 19.13
N THR A 80 -6.19 -14.43 17.99
CA THR A 80 -5.11 -13.70 17.33
C THR A 80 -5.63 -12.82 16.20
N TRP A 81 -4.82 -11.85 15.77
CA TRP A 81 -5.13 -11.02 14.59
C TRP A 81 -5.43 -11.84 13.33
N LYS A 82 -4.93 -13.08 13.24
CA LYS A 82 -5.15 -13.96 12.09
C LYS A 82 -6.63 -14.36 11.96
N ALA A 83 -7.37 -14.43 13.06
CA ALA A 83 -8.78 -14.79 13.04
C ALA A 83 -9.64 -13.79 12.26
N GLU A 84 -9.23 -12.52 12.19
CA GLU A 84 -9.87 -11.49 11.35
C GLU A 84 -9.84 -11.85 9.85
N PHE A 85 -8.85 -12.62 9.41
CA PHE A 85 -8.62 -12.95 8.00
C PHE A 85 -8.89 -14.41 7.65
N PHE A 86 -8.66 -15.31 8.59
CA PHE A 86 -8.72 -16.77 8.37
C PHE A 86 -9.78 -17.45 9.25
N GLY A 87 -10.57 -16.67 9.99
CA GLY A 87 -11.62 -17.15 10.89
C GLY A 87 -12.79 -17.83 10.18
N ILE A 88 -13.73 -18.30 11.00
CA ILE A 88 -14.92 -19.03 10.54
C ILE A 88 -16.09 -18.11 10.16
N ASP A 89 -15.93 -16.78 10.30
CA ASP A 89 -16.94 -15.81 9.87
C ASP A 89 -17.20 -16.00 8.36
N PRO A 90 -18.46 -16.27 7.95
CA PRO A 90 -18.79 -16.48 6.54
C PRO A 90 -18.41 -15.30 5.62
N ASN A 91 -18.44 -14.05 6.11
CA ASN A 91 -17.99 -12.87 5.36
C ASN A 91 -16.50 -12.96 5.04
N VAL A 92 -15.71 -13.29 6.08
CA VAL A 92 -14.26 -13.45 5.98
C VAL A 92 -13.93 -14.62 5.04
N ARG A 93 -14.66 -15.73 5.17
CA ARG A 93 -14.47 -16.93 4.32
C ARG A 93 -14.66 -16.61 2.83
N LEU A 94 -15.75 -15.94 2.45
CA LEU A 94 -16.02 -15.63 1.03
C LEU A 94 -14.98 -14.67 0.43
N LEU A 95 -14.54 -13.66 1.21
CA LEU A 95 -13.48 -12.75 0.78
C LEU A 95 -12.12 -13.45 0.70
N GLN A 96 -11.80 -14.31 1.66
CA GLN A 96 -10.60 -15.12 1.69
C GLN A 96 -10.51 -16.06 0.48
N GLU A 97 -11.60 -16.76 0.14
CA GLU A 97 -11.66 -17.68 -1.01
C GLU A 97 -11.55 -16.95 -2.36
N SER A 98 -11.92 -15.66 -2.37
CA SER A 98 -11.83 -14.82 -3.57
C SER A 98 -10.47 -14.13 -3.68
N CYS A 99 -9.75 -13.98 -2.57
CA CYS A 99 -8.43 -13.40 -2.51
C CYS A 99 -7.41 -14.33 -3.22
N PRO A 100 -6.40 -13.78 -3.92
CA PRO A 100 -5.35 -14.56 -4.59
C PRO A 100 -4.36 -15.20 -3.59
N LEU A 101 -4.88 -16.12 -2.79
CA LEU A 101 -4.17 -16.88 -1.78
C LEU A 101 -4.03 -18.34 -2.20
N THR A 102 -2.94 -18.95 -1.76
CA THR A 102 -2.74 -20.40 -1.79
C THR A 102 -2.80 -20.94 -0.37
N ARG A 103 -3.36 -22.14 -0.23
CA ARG A 103 -3.48 -22.85 1.04
C ARG A 103 -2.81 -24.21 0.93
N ALA A 104 -1.88 -24.50 1.85
CA ALA A 104 -1.27 -25.82 2.02
C ALA A 104 -1.45 -26.25 3.48
N GLY A 105 -2.47 -27.08 3.74
CA GLY A 105 -2.88 -27.44 5.10
C GLY A 105 -3.38 -26.21 5.88
N ASN A 106 -2.65 -25.85 6.94
CA ASN A 106 -2.90 -24.69 7.80
C ASN A 106 -2.04 -23.46 7.44
N ARG A 107 -1.31 -23.50 6.32
CA ARG A 107 -0.45 -22.40 5.87
C ARG A 107 -1.11 -21.67 4.70
N PHE A 108 -1.20 -20.36 4.81
CA PHE A 108 -1.74 -19.45 3.83
C PHE A 108 -0.67 -18.49 3.35
N ARG A 109 -0.66 -18.17 2.07
CA ARG A 109 0.20 -17.13 1.49
C ARG A 109 -0.42 -16.59 0.21
N PHE A 110 -0.11 -15.35 -0.17
CA PHE A 110 -0.40 -14.87 -1.51
C PHE A 110 0.26 -15.76 -2.57
N LEU A 111 -0.32 -15.84 -3.78
CA LEU A 111 0.20 -16.65 -4.90
C LEU A 111 1.70 -16.43 -5.11
N HIS A 112 2.17 -15.20 -4.93
CA HIS A 112 3.58 -14.84 -4.96
C HIS A 112 3.89 -13.71 -3.97
N ARG A 113 5.15 -13.61 -3.52
CA ARG A 113 5.63 -12.54 -2.60
C ARG A 113 5.39 -11.15 -3.17
N SER A 114 5.53 -10.97 -4.48
CA SER A 114 5.26 -9.68 -5.12
C SER A 114 3.81 -9.23 -5.03
N MET A 115 2.85 -10.14 -4.81
CA MET A 115 1.46 -9.75 -4.57
C MET A 115 1.27 -9.20 -3.17
N LEU A 116 1.94 -9.79 -2.16
CA LEU A 116 1.99 -9.23 -0.81
C LEU A 116 2.57 -7.80 -0.86
N GLU A 117 3.70 -7.63 -1.55
CA GLU A 117 4.36 -6.33 -1.73
C GLU A 117 3.51 -5.33 -2.51
N TYR A 118 2.81 -5.79 -3.55
CA TYR A 118 1.87 -4.98 -4.32
C TYR A 118 0.69 -4.49 -3.46
N PHE A 119 0.02 -5.40 -2.73
CA PHE A 119 -1.11 -5.00 -1.88
C PHE A 119 -0.66 -4.08 -0.76
N PHE A 120 0.51 -4.31 -0.18
CA PHE A 120 1.09 -3.38 0.78
C PHE A 120 1.34 -2.02 0.14
N SER A 121 1.94 -1.94 -1.07
CA SER A 121 2.14 -0.67 -1.78
C SER A 121 0.83 0.10 -2.00
N ARG A 122 -0.29 -0.60 -2.12
CA ARG A 122 -1.62 0.03 -2.23
C ARG A 122 -2.17 0.56 -0.90
N VAL A 123 -1.71 0.04 0.24
CA VAL A 123 -2.01 0.64 1.55
C VAL A 123 -1.31 1.99 1.68
N VAL A 124 -0.11 2.10 1.13
CA VAL A 124 0.69 3.34 1.10
C VAL A 124 0.02 4.39 0.22
N TYR A 125 -0.33 3.98 -0.99
CA TYR A 125 -1.01 4.84 -1.95
C TYR A 125 -2.01 4.04 -2.76
N ASN A 126 -3.28 4.33 -2.53
CA ASN A 126 -4.38 3.83 -3.33
C ASN A 126 -4.86 4.94 -4.27
N PRO A 127 -4.65 4.83 -5.60
CA PRO A 127 -5.21 5.80 -6.51
C PRO A 127 -6.73 5.76 -6.42
N VAL A 128 -7.36 6.92 -6.20
CA VAL A 128 -8.81 7.03 -6.25
C VAL A 128 -9.22 6.75 -7.70
N ARG A 129 -9.93 5.64 -7.92
CA ARG A 129 -10.60 5.41 -9.20
C ARG A 129 -11.83 6.32 -9.20
N THR A 130 -11.73 7.49 -9.81
CA THR A 130 -12.89 8.28 -10.22
C THR A 130 -13.56 7.57 -11.39
N ASP A 131 -14.23 6.47 -11.12
CA ASP A 131 -15.22 5.84 -12.01
C ASP A 131 -15.89 4.71 -11.23
N ASP A 132 -16.95 5.08 -10.50
CA ASP A 132 -18.21 4.34 -10.45
C ASP A 132 -19.23 5.19 -9.69
N GLY A 133 -20.32 5.53 -10.36
CA GLY A 133 -21.45 6.28 -9.81
C GLY A 133 -22.25 5.48 -8.78
N SER A 134 -21.62 5.12 -7.67
CA SER A 134 -22.26 4.56 -6.48
C SER A 134 -21.85 5.38 -5.27
N THR A 135 -22.49 6.53 -5.12
CA THR A 135 -22.62 7.24 -3.86
C THR A 135 -23.36 6.35 -2.87
N THR A 136 -22.63 5.72 -1.95
CA THR A 136 -23.10 5.61 -0.57
C THR A 136 -22.28 6.58 0.26
N GLU A 137 -22.87 7.76 0.40
CA GLU A 137 -22.44 8.81 1.29
C GLU A 137 -22.52 8.31 2.73
N THR A 138 -21.38 8.05 3.35
CA THR A 138 -21.18 8.40 4.76
C THR A 138 -19.74 8.77 5.07
N GLU A 139 -19.04 9.41 4.13
CA GLU A 139 -17.91 10.29 4.47
C GLU A 139 -18.04 11.53 3.60
N THR A 140 -18.17 12.68 4.26
CA THR A 140 -18.16 14.00 3.65
C THR A 140 -17.04 14.12 2.61
N PRO A 141 -17.29 14.67 1.41
CA PRO A 141 -16.24 15.06 0.47
C PRO A 141 -15.60 16.35 1.00
N SER A 142 -14.94 16.25 2.14
CA SER A 142 -14.15 17.30 2.74
C SER A 142 -12.79 17.31 2.05
N SER A 143 -12.73 18.14 1.02
CA SER A 143 -11.54 18.91 0.64
C SER A 143 -10.40 18.14 -0.03
N THR A 144 -9.94 18.72 -1.14
CA THR A 144 -8.53 18.82 -1.55
C THR A 144 -7.57 18.92 -0.37
N THR A 145 -7.28 17.79 0.28
CA THR A 145 -6.19 17.66 1.23
C THR A 145 -5.05 17.00 0.49
N HIS A 146 -4.05 17.83 0.12
CA HIS A 146 -2.77 17.39 -0.45
C HIS A 146 -1.87 16.69 0.59
N GLU A 147 -2.44 16.26 1.72
CA GLU A 147 -1.73 15.70 2.86
C GLU A 147 -2.05 14.22 3.03
N LEU A 148 -1.03 13.45 3.41
CA LEU A 148 -1.17 12.05 3.73
C LEU A 148 -1.65 11.93 5.18
N ASP A 149 -2.60 11.03 5.44
CA ASP A 149 -3.03 10.70 6.81
C ASP A 149 -1.81 10.31 7.68
N PRO A 150 -1.66 10.85 8.90
CA PRO A 150 -0.60 10.42 9.84
C PRO A 150 -0.55 8.91 10.12
N SER A 151 -1.65 8.19 9.93
CA SER A 151 -1.73 6.73 10.05
C SER A 151 -1.09 6.00 8.87
N ASN A 152 -0.79 6.72 7.78
CA ASN A 152 -0.22 6.18 6.56
C ASN A 152 1.13 5.50 6.85
N PRO A 153 1.38 4.33 6.25
CA PRO A 153 2.65 3.61 6.43
C PRO A 153 3.91 4.47 6.18
N LEU A 154 3.85 5.52 5.34
CA LEU A 154 4.97 6.43 5.06
C LEU A 154 5.54 7.11 6.31
N PHE A 155 4.74 7.30 7.37
CA PHE A 155 5.17 7.94 8.61
C PHE A 155 5.86 6.96 9.59
N ARG A 156 5.99 5.68 9.24
CA ARG A 156 6.44 4.62 10.16
C ARG A 156 7.89 4.21 9.95
N ARG A 157 8.65 4.18 11.06
CA ARG A 157 10.11 4.05 11.08
C ARG A 157 10.63 2.68 10.64
N ASN A 158 9.89 1.61 10.93
CA ASN A 158 10.25 0.24 10.54
C ASN A 158 9.58 -0.14 9.21
N TRP A 159 9.80 0.70 8.19
CA TRP A 159 9.30 0.42 6.86
C TRP A 159 10.03 -0.77 6.23
N PRO A 160 9.33 -1.74 5.63
CA PRO A 160 9.96 -2.78 4.84
C PRO A 160 10.49 -2.14 3.55
N ILE A 161 11.77 -1.76 3.52
CA ILE A 161 12.50 -1.28 2.33
C ILE A 161 12.73 -2.47 1.38
N GLU A 162 11.66 -3.14 0.99
CA GLU A 162 11.69 -4.20 0.01
C GLU A 162 11.75 -3.52 -1.37
N PRO A 163 12.75 -3.82 -2.21
CA PRO A 163 12.95 -3.15 -3.50
C PRO A 163 11.70 -3.16 -4.40
N SER A 164 10.89 -4.22 -4.34
CA SER A 164 9.64 -4.31 -5.09
C SER A 164 8.59 -3.29 -4.66
N ILE A 165 8.46 -3.02 -3.35
CA ILE A 165 7.47 -2.04 -2.83
C ILE A 165 7.84 -0.66 -3.35
N ILE A 166 9.13 -0.30 -3.26
CA ILE A 166 9.66 0.96 -3.79
C ILE A 166 9.37 1.04 -5.30
N GLN A 167 9.63 -0.03 -6.06
CA GLN A 167 9.35 -0.02 -7.49
C GLN A 167 7.87 0.21 -7.82
N PHE A 168 6.93 -0.42 -7.09
CA PHE A 168 5.50 -0.16 -7.28
C PHE A 168 5.14 1.30 -6.98
N LEU A 169 5.70 1.89 -5.92
CA LEU A 169 5.47 3.29 -5.57
C LEU A 169 6.12 4.23 -6.60
N CYS A 170 7.30 3.93 -7.10
CA CYS A 170 7.94 4.71 -8.17
C CYS A 170 7.12 4.68 -9.47
N ASP A 171 6.56 3.53 -9.83
CA ASP A 171 5.63 3.42 -10.95
C ASP A 171 4.39 4.31 -10.71
N ARG A 172 3.86 4.36 -9.48
CA ARG A 172 2.73 5.23 -9.11
C ARG A 172 3.08 6.72 -9.21
N VAL A 173 4.26 7.13 -8.74
CA VAL A 173 4.71 8.54 -8.85
C VAL A 173 4.73 9.01 -10.30
N LYS A 174 5.12 8.13 -11.23
CA LYS A 174 5.15 8.42 -12.67
C LYS A 174 3.76 8.46 -13.30
N LEU A 175 2.81 7.69 -12.77
CA LEU A 175 1.46 7.56 -13.31
C LEU A 175 0.48 8.60 -12.73
N ASP A 176 0.72 9.07 -11.51
CA ASP A 176 -0.23 9.91 -10.76
C ASP A 176 0.49 11.11 -10.13
N SER A 177 0.20 12.30 -10.69
CA SER A 177 0.76 13.57 -10.21
C SER A 177 0.30 13.92 -8.79
N THR A 178 -0.86 13.43 -8.35
CA THR A 178 -1.37 13.64 -6.99
C THR A 178 -0.47 12.95 -5.98
N PHE A 179 -0.02 11.73 -6.27
CA PHE A 179 0.90 11.04 -5.38
C PHE A 179 2.25 11.75 -5.31
N ASN A 180 2.76 12.19 -6.47
CA ASN A 180 3.99 12.99 -6.52
C ASN A 180 3.89 14.25 -5.64
N GLN A 181 2.79 15.00 -5.76
CA GLN A 181 2.55 16.19 -4.92
C GLN A 181 2.48 15.85 -3.42
N LYS A 182 1.82 14.74 -3.04
CA LYS A 182 1.75 14.27 -1.65
C LYS A 182 3.12 13.86 -1.08
N LEU A 183 3.99 13.28 -1.90
CA LEU A 183 5.36 12.97 -1.49
C LEU A 183 6.22 14.23 -1.40
N LEU A 184 6.06 15.18 -2.32
CA LEU A 184 6.76 16.46 -2.26
C LEU A 184 6.34 17.27 -1.02
N SER A 185 5.06 17.25 -0.64
CA SER A 185 4.61 17.88 0.60
C SER A 185 5.18 17.17 1.83
N ALA A 186 5.20 15.83 1.84
CA ALA A 186 5.81 15.04 2.91
C ALA A 186 7.32 15.28 3.06
N ALA A 187 8.05 15.43 1.95
CA ALA A 187 9.49 15.75 1.96
C ALA A 187 9.79 17.18 2.45
N ASN A 188 8.82 18.09 2.31
CA ASN A 188 8.91 19.50 2.73
C ASN A 188 8.23 19.79 4.07
N LEU A 189 7.87 18.76 4.85
CA LEU A 189 7.27 18.96 6.17
C LEU A 189 8.16 19.84 7.08
N PRO A 190 7.58 20.56 8.06
CA PRO A 190 8.27 21.60 8.80
C PRO A 190 9.60 21.12 9.41
N LYS A 191 10.70 21.72 8.96
CA LYS A 191 12.09 21.38 9.32
C LYS A 191 12.39 21.56 10.82
N THR A 192 11.56 22.35 11.51
CA THR A 192 11.60 22.62 12.96
C THR A 192 10.97 21.52 13.79
N ASP A 193 10.09 20.70 13.22
CA ASP A 193 9.46 19.59 13.91
C ASP A 193 10.42 18.39 13.95
N THR A 194 10.98 18.11 15.13
CA THR A 194 11.85 16.96 15.37
C THR A 194 11.06 15.68 15.65
N ALA A 195 9.74 15.69 15.50
CA ALA A 195 8.95 14.47 15.64
C ALA A 195 9.50 13.37 14.72
N VAL A 196 9.71 12.20 15.32
CA VAL A 196 10.26 11.01 14.64
C VAL A 196 9.39 10.65 13.43
N THR A 197 8.08 10.85 13.51
CA THR A 197 7.11 10.62 12.44
C THR A 197 7.33 11.54 11.23
N THR A 198 7.56 12.83 11.47
CA THR A 198 7.81 13.84 10.43
C THR A 198 9.13 13.57 9.71
N THR A 199 10.18 13.26 10.47
CA THR A 199 11.50 12.86 9.92
C THR A 199 11.39 11.58 9.08
N THR A 200 10.62 10.60 9.56
CA THR A 200 10.41 9.33 8.85
C THR A 200 9.64 9.51 7.54
N ALA A 201 8.61 10.36 7.54
CA ALA A 201 7.86 10.66 6.33
C ALA A 201 8.71 11.36 5.28
N ALA A 202 9.51 12.36 5.69
CA ALA A 202 10.43 13.05 4.80
C ALA A 202 11.46 12.06 4.20
N PHE A 203 12.03 11.18 5.03
CA PHE A 203 12.97 10.13 4.63
C PHE A 203 12.37 9.20 3.58
N ASN A 204 11.19 8.64 3.84
CA ASN A 204 10.54 7.70 2.93
C ASN A 204 10.13 8.41 1.63
N ALA A 205 9.59 9.61 1.73
CA ALA A 205 9.13 10.38 0.58
C ALA A 205 10.27 10.77 -0.36
N ILE A 206 11.37 11.34 0.15
CA ILE A 206 12.49 11.73 -0.71
C ILE A 206 13.14 10.51 -1.37
N THR A 207 13.24 9.38 -0.65
CA THR A 207 13.77 8.13 -1.20
C THR A 207 12.92 7.65 -2.38
N ILE A 208 11.59 7.61 -2.24
CA ILE A 208 10.68 7.20 -3.32
C ILE A 208 10.78 8.16 -4.51
N LEU A 209 10.81 9.47 -4.27
CA LEU A 209 10.90 10.49 -5.32
C LEU A 209 12.20 10.35 -6.13
N VAL A 210 13.34 10.21 -5.46
CA VAL A 210 14.64 10.02 -6.11
C VAL A 210 14.66 8.72 -6.91
N LYS A 211 14.20 7.61 -6.33
CA LYS A 211 14.12 6.31 -7.03
C LYS A 211 13.12 6.33 -8.20
N ALA A 212 12.11 7.20 -8.15
CA ALA A 212 11.21 7.45 -9.28
C ALA A 212 11.86 8.29 -10.39
N GLY A 213 13.05 8.86 -10.16
CA GLY A 213 13.78 9.70 -11.10
C GLY A 213 13.38 11.18 -11.04
N ILE A 214 12.74 11.62 -9.95
CA ILE A 214 12.46 13.04 -9.74
C ILE A 214 13.76 13.77 -9.44
N ARG A 215 13.98 14.88 -10.15
CA ARG A 215 15.17 15.72 -10.02
C ARG A 215 14.91 16.81 -8.99
N PHE A 216 15.91 17.07 -8.15
CA PHE A 216 15.87 18.09 -7.10
C PHE A 216 16.82 19.27 -7.39
N ASN A 217 17.27 19.43 -8.64
CA ASN A 217 18.12 20.54 -9.04
C ASN A 217 17.49 21.89 -8.67
N GLY A 218 18.23 22.73 -7.95
CA GLY A 218 17.77 24.03 -7.45
C GLY A 218 16.72 23.98 -6.33
N ALA A 219 16.36 22.80 -5.82
CA ALA A 219 15.35 22.68 -4.76
C ALA A 219 15.84 23.25 -3.43
N ASP A 220 14.91 23.79 -2.63
CA ASP A 220 15.17 24.18 -1.24
C ASP A 220 14.90 23.00 -0.30
N LEU A 221 15.96 22.30 0.07
CA LEU A 221 15.95 21.23 1.07
C LEU A 221 16.74 21.65 2.33
N GLN A 222 16.86 22.94 2.62
CA GLN A 222 17.55 23.41 3.84
C GLN A 222 16.93 22.73 5.07
N GLY A 223 17.70 22.28 6.05
CA GLY A 223 17.15 21.71 7.28
C GLY A 223 16.44 20.36 7.12
N ILE A 224 16.44 19.73 5.93
CA ILE A 224 15.83 18.41 5.74
C ILE A 224 16.52 17.36 6.63
N LYS A 225 15.76 16.46 7.26
CA LYS A 225 16.31 15.41 8.13
C LYS A 225 15.97 14.05 7.56
N VAL A 226 16.95 13.41 6.92
CA VAL A 226 16.77 12.12 6.25
C VAL A 226 17.96 11.18 6.47
N PRO A 227 18.41 10.97 7.73
CA PRO A 227 19.60 10.16 8.00
C PRO A 227 19.42 8.73 7.47
N GLY A 228 20.41 8.23 6.73
CA GLY A 228 20.44 6.89 6.14
C GLY A 228 19.69 6.74 4.81
N ALA A 229 19.13 7.81 4.24
CA ALA A 229 18.30 7.71 3.04
C ALA A 229 19.13 7.25 1.83
N ASP A 230 18.53 6.41 0.99
CA ASP A 230 19.14 6.01 -0.27
C ASP A 230 18.73 6.98 -1.38
N LEU A 231 19.59 7.97 -1.61
CA LEU A 231 19.44 9.01 -2.63
C LEU A 231 20.39 8.78 -3.82
N SER A 232 20.92 7.56 -3.95
CA SER A 232 21.82 7.21 -5.04
C SER A 232 21.12 7.43 -6.39
N TYR A 233 21.90 7.87 -7.39
CA TYR A 233 21.42 8.28 -8.72
C TYR A 233 20.48 9.50 -8.74
N GLY A 234 20.26 10.19 -7.60
CA GLY A 234 19.49 11.42 -7.55
C GLY A 234 20.20 12.59 -8.25
N GLN A 235 19.48 13.63 -8.62
CA GLN A 235 20.06 14.84 -9.21
C GLN A 235 19.79 16.01 -8.28
N PHE A 236 20.87 16.62 -7.78
CA PHE A 236 20.83 17.67 -6.75
C PHE A 236 21.67 18.90 -7.12
N ASP A 237 21.81 19.19 -8.41
CA ASP A 237 22.60 20.34 -8.88
C ASP A 237 22.02 21.64 -8.31
N SER A 238 22.84 22.45 -7.62
CA SER A 238 22.41 23.70 -6.97
C SER A 238 21.29 23.55 -5.93
N THR A 239 21.04 22.35 -5.39
CA THR A 239 20.11 22.15 -4.28
C THR A 239 20.64 22.81 -3.00
N GLN A 240 19.75 23.47 -2.26
CA GLN A 240 20.08 24.09 -0.97
C GLN A 240 19.92 23.06 0.15
N LEU A 241 21.00 22.75 0.86
CA LEU A 241 21.05 21.72 1.92
C LEU A 241 21.58 22.29 3.25
N GLN A 242 21.59 23.61 3.42
CA GLN A 242 22.08 24.24 4.65
C GLN A 242 21.28 23.73 5.86
N GLY A 243 21.98 23.24 6.89
CA GLY A 243 21.37 22.70 8.10
C GLY A 243 20.69 21.33 7.95
N ALA A 244 20.82 20.66 6.80
CA ALA A 244 20.27 19.32 6.60
C ALA A 244 20.99 18.26 7.46
N ASP A 245 20.24 17.30 7.98
CA ASP A 245 20.78 16.06 8.55
C ASP A 245 20.78 14.97 7.47
N LEU A 246 21.97 14.76 6.90
CA LEU A 246 22.25 13.77 5.87
C LEU A 246 23.18 12.66 6.38
N MET A 247 23.23 12.42 7.70
CA MET A 247 24.11 11.39 8.26
C MET A 247 23.81 10.01 7.66
N GLY A 248 24.82 9.39 7.04
CA GLY A 248 24.70 8.06 6.44
C GLY A 248 23.85 7.98 5.18
N VAL A 249 23.47 9.11 4.58
CA VAL A 249 22.76 9.14 3.29
C VAL A 249 23.66 8.62 2.18
N ASP A 250 23.14 7.74 1.34
CA ASP A 250 23.81 7.29 0.12
C ASP A 250 23.53 8.28 -1.02
N LEU A 251 24.54 9.07 -1.39
CA LEU A 251 24.53 9.96 -2.56
C LEU A 251 25.42 9.40 -3.69
N SER A 252 25.67 8.10 -3.71
CA SER A 252 26.49 7.51 -4.77
C SER A 252 25.85 7.76 -6.14
N ARG A 253 26.68 8.21 -7.09
CA ARG A 253 26.26 8.48 -8.48
C ARG A 253 25.19 9.57 -8.62
N SER A 254 25.10 10.48 -7.64
CA SER A 254 24.30 11.71 -7.71
C SER A 254 25.01 12.84 -8.41
#